data_AF-A0A3A9HJQ5-F1
#
_entry.id   AF-A0A3A9HJQ5-F1
#
_cell.length_a   1.000
_cell.length_b   1.000
_cell.length_c   1.000
_cell.angle_alpha   90.00
_cell.angle_beta   90.00
_cell.angle_gamma   90.00
#
_symmetry.space_group_name_H-M   'P 1'
#
loop_
_entity.id
_entity.type
_entity.pdbx_description
1 polymer ?
#
loop_
_entity_poly.entity_id
_entity_poly.type
_entity_poly.pdbx_seq_one_letter_code
_entity_poly.pdbx_strand_id
1 'polypeptide(L)'
;MGAGGRVFLVALATASLTATIGITSSTAGIWEKILGGRASYRQICAASCVISGLVSSTGIDAIVTVVGPVLDACYPGAIVITFFYCFCRHNNSRRNLFALKCAMIAAAVMGGAALLNVYAGLFHLDLPRFASFYAALPLSASSLAWIPVSIAAYAVAWLGAAHRSGEVNVDGLEIE
;
A
#
# COMPACT_ATOMS: atom_id res chain seq x y z
N MET A 1 22.64 32.17 8.97
CA MET A 1 22.89 30.93 8.19
C MET A 1 24.28 30.99 7.57
N GLY A 2 25.20 30.14 8.04
CA GLY A 2 26.54 30.01 7.46
C GLY A 2 26.50 29.45 6.04
N ALA A 3 27.59 29.61 5.27
CA ALA A 3 27.67 29.18 3.88
C ALA A 3 27.27 27.71 3.67
N GLY A 4 27.67 26.81 4.58
CA GLY A 4 27.29 25.39 4.53
C GLY A 4 25.79 25.13 4.64
N GLY A 5 25.06 25.92 5.43
CA GLY A 5 23.60 25.76 5.56
C GLY A 5 22.84 26.10 4.27
N ARG A 6 23.33 27.07 3.48
CA ARG A 6 22.70 27.44 2.20
C ARG A 6 22.91 26.36 1.14
N VAL A 7 24.13 25.82 1.07
CA VAL A 7 24.46 24.72 0.14
C VAL A 7 23.62 23.48 0.48
N PHE A 8 23.46 23.16 1.76
CA PHE A 8 22.62 22.03 2.19
C PHE A 8 21.16 22.21 1.77
N LEU A 9 20.58 23.39 1.96
CA LEU A 9 19.18 23.65 1.57
C LEU A 9 18.97 23.51 0.05
N VAL A 10 19.91 24.00 -0.75
CA VAL A 10 19.85 23.85 -2.22
C VAL A 10 19.97 22.38 -2.62
N ALA A 11 20.87 21.63 -1.99
CA ALA A 11 21.02 20.19 -2.23
C ALA A 11 19.76 19.42 -1.86
N LEU A 12 19.18 19.69 -0.67
CA LEU A 12 17.95 19.06 -0.21
C LEU A 12 16.76 19.36 -1.13
N ALA A 13 16.61 20.61 -1.57
CA ALA A 13 15.55 21.00 -2.50
C ALA A 13 15.69 20.33 -3.87
N THR A 14 16.92 20.19 -4.36
CA THR A 14 17.20 19.51 -5.64
C THR A 14 16.94 18.00 -5.55
N ALA A 15 17.30 17.38 -4.42
CA ALA A 15 17.07 15.97 -4.17
C ALA A 15 15.57 15.65 -4.07
N SER A 16 14.80 16.45 -3.32
CA SER A 16 13.36 16.25 -3.21
C SER A 16 12.63 16.46 -4.54
N LEU A 17 13.05 17.44 -5.35
CA LEU A 17 12.49 17.68 -6.67
C LEU A 17 12.67 16.45 -7.59
N THR A 18 13.84 15.82 -7.57
CA THR A 18 14.10 14.61 -8.37
C THR A 18 13.22 13.43 -7.93
N ALA A 19 13.05 13.24 -6.61
CA ALA A 19 12.18 12.20 -6.07
C ALA A 19 10.70 12.43 -6.46
N THR A 20 10.22 13.67 -6.35
CA THR A 20 8.86 14.03 -6.77
C THR A 20 8.66 13.79 -8.26
N ILE A 21 9.60 14.21 -9.12
CA ILE A 21 9.51 13.98 -10.57
C ILE A 21 9.43 12.48 -10.89
N GLY A 22 10.25 11.65 -10.23
CA GLY A 22 10.25 10.19 -10.46
C GLY A 22 8.94 9.49 -10.06
N ILE A 23 8.33 9.88 -8.93
CA ILE A 23 7.03 9.35 -8.52
C ILE A 23 5.94 9.86 -9.46
N THR A 24 5.88 11.17 -9.73
CA THR A 24 4.88 11.77 -10.63
C THR A 24 4.95 11.15 -12.03
N SER A 25 6.15 10.92 -12.57
CA SER A 25 6.30 10.30 -13.90
C SER A 25 5.80 8.86 -13.93
N SER A 26 6.06 8.11 -12.86
CA SER A 26 5.60 6.72 -12.73
C SER A 26 4.08 6.66 -12.58
N THR A 27 3.51 7.54 -11.76
CA THR A 27 2.06 7.66 -11.56
C THR A 27 1.37 8.06 -12.86
N ALA A 28 1.90 9.06 -13.58
CA ALA A 28 1.31 9.50 -14.85
C ALA A 28 1.34 8.39 -15.91
N GLY A 29 2.41 7.59 -15.99
CA GLY A 29 2.48 6.44 -16.90
C GLY A 29 1.48 5.33 -16.56
N ILE A 30 1.25 5.08 -15.27
CA ILE A 30 0.21 4.13 -14.83
C ILE A 30 -1.19 4.64 -15.22
N TRP A 31 -1.47 5.92 -14.94
CA TRP A 31 -2.76 6.53 -15.28
C TRP A 31 -3.01 6.61 -16.78
N GLU A 32 -1.98 6.90 -17.58
CA GLU A 32 -2.08 6.92 -19.04
C GLU A 32 -2.46 5.55 -19.62
N LYS A 33 -1.84 4.47 -19.10
CA LYS A 33 -2.18 3.09 -19.45
C LYS A 33 -3.62 2.74 -19.07
N ILE A 34 -4.05 3.11 -17.85
CA ILE A 34 -5.41 2.84 -17.36
C ILE A 34 -6.46 3.60 -18.19
N LEU A 35 -6.15 4.83 -18.62
CA LEU A 35 -7.06 5.66 -19.41
C LEU A 35 -7.03 5.33 -20.91
N GLY A 36 -6.25 4.33 -21.34
CA GLY A 36 -6.20 3.88 -22.73
C GLY A 36 -5.84 5.00 -23.73
N GLY A 37 -4.96 5.93 -23.33
CA GLY A 37 -4.53 7.05 -24.18
C GLY A 37 -5.53 8.21 -24.33
N ARG A 38 -6.64 8.24 -23.58
CA ARG A 38 -7.64 9.32 -23.67
C ARG A 38 -7.25 10.63 -22.98
N ALA A 39 -6.28 10.60 -22.07
CA ALA A 39 -5.72 11.78 -21.41
C ALA A 39 -4.21 11.83 -21.67
N SER A 40 -3.71 12.99 -22.11
CA SER A 40 -2.28 13.15 -22.36
C SER A 40 -1.50 13.13 -21.04
N TYR A 41 -0.38 12.40 -21.01
CA TYR A 41 0.58 12.38 -19.91
C TYR A 41 0.84 13.76 -19.28
N ARG A 42 0.96 14.79 -20.14
CA ARG A 42 1.21 16.18 -19.73
C ARG A 42 0.07 16.76 -18.88
N GLN A 43 -1.18 16.39 -19.16
CA GLN A 43 -2.35 16.86 -18.41
C GLN A 43 -2.42 16.24 -17.02
N ILE A 44 -2.08 14.95 -16.91
CA ILE A 44 -2.07 14.24 -15.61
C ILE A 44 -1.00 14.83 -14.69
N CYS A 45 0.21 15.05 -15.21
CA CYS A 45 1.29 15.72 -14.47
C CYS A 45 0.89 17.14 -14.04
N ALA A 46 0.30 17.93 -14.94
CA ALA A 46 -0.11 19.30 -14.62
C ALA A 46 -1.20 19.33 -13.54
N ALA A 47 -2.21 18.46 -13.63
CA ALA A 47 -3.27 18.35 -12.64
C ALA A 47 -2.71 17.94 -11.26
N SER A 48 -1.81 16.96 -11.23
CA SER A 48 -1.12 16.53 -10.00
C SER A 48 -0.37 17.69 -9.34
N CYS A 49 0.41 18.47 -10.09
CA CYS A 49 1.16 19.60 -9.53
C CYS A 49 0.23 20.67 -8.93
N VAL A 50 -0.89 20.98 -9.59
CA VAL A 50 -1.86 21.98 -9.10
C VAL A 50 -2.51 21.49 -7.80
N ILE A 51 -2.96 20.23 -7.76
CA ILE A 51 -3.59 19.64 -6.56
C ILE A 51 -2.58 19.62 -5.40
N SER A 52 -1.35 19.18 -5.65
CA SER A 52 -0.30 19.15 -4.62
C SER A 52 0.05 20.56 -4.11
N GLY A 53 0.06 21.57 -4.98
CA GLY A 53 0.27 22.97 -4.57
C GLY A 53 -0.83 23.47 -3.63
N LEU A 54 -2.08 23.11 -3.91
CA LEU A 54 -3.22 23.45 -3.04
C LEU A 54 -3.12 22.74 -1.68
N VAL A 55 -2.84 21.44 -1.68
CA VAL A 55 -2.70 20.64 -0.45
C VAL A 55 -1.50 21.08 0.38
N SER A 56 -0.40 21.52 -0.25
CA SER A 56 0.78 22.01 0.48
C SER A 56 0.50 23.26 1.33
N SER A 57 -0.61 23.97 1.09
CA SER A 57 -0.97 25.17 1.86
C SER A 57 -1.59 24.86 3.23
N THR A 58 -2.05 23.63 3.48
CA THR A 58 -2.78 23.25 4.72
C THR A 58 -1.89 22.86 5.90
N GLY A 59 -0.56 22.89 5.72
CA GLY A 59 0.41 22.51 6.76
C GLY A 59 0.75 21.02 6.76
N ILE A 60 2.00 20.70 7.15
CA ILE A 60 2.55 19.33 7.10
C ILE A 60 1.83 18.40 8.08
N ASP A 61 1.51 18.86 9.29
CA ASP A 61 0.83 18.04 10.30
C ASP A 61 -0.52 17.51 9.80
N ALA A 62 -1.34 18.36 9.20
CA ALA A 62 -2.63 17.96 8.64
C ALA A 62 -2.48 16.91 7.53
N ILE A 63 -1.50 17.09 6.64
CA ILE A 63 -1.21 16.13 5.56
C ILE A 63 -0.79 14.79 6.15
N VAL A 64 0.12 14.78 7.13
CA VAL A 64 0.63 13.55 7.75
C VAL A 64 -0.47 12.83 8.54
N THR A 65 -1.36 13.55 9.23
CA THR A 65 -2.49 12.95 9.94
C THR A 65 -3.46 12.24 8.99
N VAL A 66 -3.68 12.76 7.79
CA VAL A 66 -4.56 12.14 6.78
C VAL A 66 -3.87 10.97 6.06
N VAL A 67 -2.59 11.13 5.70
CA VAL A 67 -1.83 10.12 4.93
C VAL A 67 -1.35 8.97 5.80
N GLY A 68 -1.02 9.20 7.07
CA GLY A 68 -0.55 8.19 8.02
C GLY A 68 -1.42 6.91 8.04
N PRO A 69 -2.74 6.99 8.30
CA PRO A 69 -3.59 5.81 8.34
C PRO A 69 -3.72 5.12 6.97
N VAL A 70 -3.69 5.88 5.88
CA VAL A 70 -3.72 5.32 4.51
C VAL A 70 -2.44 4.52 4.23
N LEU A 71 -1.29 5.05 4.66
CA LEU A 71 -0.01 4.38 4.50
C LEU A 71 0.04 3.08 5.32
N ASP A 72 -0.41 3.12 6.58
CA ASP A 72 -0.49 1.94 7.45
C ASP A 72 -1.38 0.82 6.85
N ALA A 73 -2.40 1.17 6.09
CA ALA A 73 -3.26 0.22 5.41
C ALA A 73 -2.61 -0.43 4.18
N CYS A 74 -1.85 0.33 3.40
CA CYS A 74 -1.20 -0.17 2.17
C CYS A 74 0.14 -0.88 2.44
N TYR A 75 0.89 -0.43 3.45
CA TYR A 75 2.20 -0.95 3.81
C TYR A 75 2.26 -2.49 3.99
N PRO A 76 1.35 -3.15 4.73
CA PRO A 76 1.44 -4.59 4.95
C PRO A 76 1.35 -5.42 3.65
N GLY A 77 0.52 -5.00 2.69
CA GLY A 77 0.44 -5.66 1.40
C GLY A 77 1.75 -5.59 0.63
N ALA A 78 2.36 -4.40 0.56
CA ALA A 78 3.63 -4.19 -0.15
C ALA A 78 4.80 -4.94 0.49
N ILE A 79 4.88 -4.95 1.83
CA ILE A 79 5.92 -5.67 2.58
C ILE A 79 5.85 -7.17 2.27
N VAL A 80 4.67 -7.78 2.40
CA VAL A 80 4.50 -9.24 2.23
C VAL A 80 4.95 -9.70 0.85
N ILE A 81 4.57 -8.97 -0.21
CA ILE A 81 4.99 -9.29 -1.59
C ILE A 81 6.49 -9.12 -1.77
N THR A 82 7.05 -8.03 -1.23
CA THR A 82 8.49 -7.73 -1.35
C THR A 82 9.33 -8.80 -0.66
N PHE A 83 8.96 -9.20 0.57
CA PHE A 83 9.63 -10.28 1.29
C PHE A 83 9.52 -11.61 0.53
N PHE A 84 8.33 -11.96 0.04
CA PHE A 84 8.18 -13.20 -0.72
C PHE A 84 9.00 -13.20 -2.01
N TYR A 85 9.02 -12.11 -2.77
CA TYR A 85 9.81 -12.02 -3.99
C TYR A 85 11.32 -12.14 -3.72
N CYS A 86 11.78 -11.64 -2.57
CA CYS A 86 13.17 -11.77 -2.13
C CYS A 86 13.54 -13.23 -1.76
N PHE A 87 12.69 -13.91 -0.97
CA PHE A 87 12.99 -15.25 -0.43
C PHE A 87 12.56 -16.42 -1.33
N CYS A 88 11.47 -16.28 -2.09
CA CYS A 88 10.89 -17.35 -2.90
C CYS A 88 11.14 -17.17 -4.40
N ARG A 89 12.18 -16.41 -4.79
CA ARG A 89 12.58 -16.19 -6.19
C ARG A 89 12.77 -17.49 -6.99
N HIS A 90 13.09 -18.61 -6.33
CA HIS A 90 13.38 -19.89 -6.97
C HIS A 90 12.31 -20.97 -6.78
N ASN A 91 11.26 -20.75 -5.97
CA ASN A 91 10.29 -21.80 -5.63
C ASN A 91 8.90 -21.49 -6.21
N ASN A 92 8.82 -21.53 -7.54
CA ASN A 92 7.63 -21.19 -8.34
C ASN A 92 6.61 -22.33 -8.42
N SER A 93 6.32 -22.98 -7.30
CA SER A 93 5.23 -23.97 -7.25
C SER A 93 3.88 -23.25 -7.22
N ARG A 94 2.92 -23.66 -8.07
CA ARG A 94 1.58 -23.04 -8.17
C ARG A 94 0.86 -22.93 -6.81
N ARG A 95 1.20 -23.83 -5.88
CA ARG A 95 0.71 -23.82 -4.49
C ARG A 95 1.20 -22.61 -3.69
N ASN A 96 2.48 -22.24 -3.81
CA ASN A 96 3.06 -21.12 -3.06
C ASN A 96 2.58 -19.77 -3.63
N LEU A 97 2.34 -19.68 -4.94
CA LEU A 97 1.79 -18.48 -5.57
C LEU A 97 0.34 -18.20 -5.13
N PHE A 98 -0.49 -19.25 -5.03
CA PHE A 98 -1.86 -19.10 -4.54
C PHE A 98 -1.89 -18.74 -3.05
N ALA A 99 -1.07 -19.40 -2.23
CA ALA A 99 -0.94 -19.09 -0.81
C ALA A 99 -0.45 -17.64 -0.58
N LEU A 100 0.48 -17.16 -1.41
CA LEU A 100 0.93 -15.77 -1.38
C LEU A 100 -0.18 -14.79 -1.78
N LYS A 101 -0.92 -15.07 -2.86
CA LYS A 101 -2.06 -14.24 -3.28
C LYS A 101 -3.08 -14.11 -2.15
N CYS A 102 -3.40 -15.22 -1.49
CA CYS A 102 -4.29 -15.21 -0.32
C CYS A 102 -3.70 -14.44 0.87
N ALA A 103 -2.40 -14.59 1.16
CA ALA A 103 -1.73 -13.84 2.23
C ALA A 103 -1.69 -12.33 1.95
N MET A 104 -1.46 -11.93 0.70
CA MET A 104 -1.50 -10.54 0.25
C MET A 104 -2.91 -9.96 0.37
N ILE A 105 -3.94 -10.69 -0.07
CA ILE A 105 -5.34 -10.26 0.05
C ILE A 105 -5.74 -10.16 1.52
N ALA A 106 -5.38 -11.13 2.36
CA ALA A 106 -5.66 -11.09 3.79
C ALA A 106 -4.95 -9.93 4.51
N ALA A 107 -3.68 -9.65 4.16
CA ALA A 107 -2.93 -8.51 4.68
C ALA A 107 -3.55 -7.18 4.23
N ALA A 108 -3.99 -7.07 2.97
CA ALA A 108 -4.67 -5.89 2.45
C ALA A 108 -6.07 -5.68 3.07
N VAL A 109 -6.84 -6.74 3.27
CA VAL A 109 -8.14 -6.69 3.95
C VAL A 109 -7.98 -6.26 5.40
N MET A 110 -6.97 -6.76 6.11
CA MET A 110 -6.67 -6.31 7.46
C MET A 110 -6.17 -4.88 7.52
N GLY A 111 -5.31 -4.46 6.57
CA GLY A 111 -4.89 -3.06 6.44
C GLY A 111 -6.09 -2.14 6.19
N GLY A 112 -7.03 -2.56 5.32
CA GLY A 112 -8.28 -1.85 5.08
C GLY A 112 -9.22 -1.83 6.30
N ALA A 113 -9.29 -2.91 7.07
CA ALA A 113 -10.05 -2.96 8.31
C ALA A 113 -9.45 -2.04 9.40
N ALA A 114 -8.11 -1.94 9.46
CA ALA A 114 -7.41 -0.99 10.32
C ALA A 114 -7.73 0.46 9.94
N LEU A 115 -7.70 0.76 8.64
CA LEU A 115 -8.12 2.05 8.08
C LEU A 115 -9.54 2.39 8.51
N LEU A 116 -10.48 1.47 8.31
CA LEU A 116 -11.89 1.68 8.64
C LEU A 116 -12.10 1.93 10.13
N ASN A 117 -11.36 1.25 11.01
CA ASN A 117 -11.43 1.45 12.46
C ASN A 117 -10.93 2.84 12.89
N VAL A 118 -9.84 3.33 12.28
CA VAL A 118 -9.29 4.68 12.57
C VAL A 118 -10.21 5.78 12.02
N TYR A 119 -10.73 5.61 10.80
CA TYR A 119 -11.69 6.57 10.21
C TYR A 119 -13.05 6.56 10.92
N ALA A 120 -13.51 5.41 11.44
CA ALA A 120 -14.71 5.34 12.27
C ALA A 120 -14.54 6.11 13.60
N GLY A 121 -13.34 6.09 14.19
CA GLY A 121 -12.99 6.90 15.36
C GLY A 121 -12.95 8.41 15.07
N LEU A 122 -12.48 8.82 13.88
CA LEU A 122 -12.50 10.23 13.45
C LEU A 122 -13.92 10.76 13.14
N PHE A 123 -14.84 9.90 12.69
CA PHE A 123 -16.22 10.29 12.34
C PHE A 123 -17.25 10.10 13.47
N HIS A 124 -16.84 9.69 14.68
CA HIS A 124 -17.74 9.44 15.82
C HIS A 124 -18.93 8.51 15.48
N LEU A 125 -18.70 7.47 14.66
CA LEU A 125 -19.70 6.44 14.39
C LEU A 125 -19.50 5.27 15.36
N ASP A 126 -20.22 5.29 16.48
CA ASP A 126 -20.22 4.21 17.47
C ASP A 126 -20.80 2.91 16.88
N LEU A 127 -19.93 2.06 16.31
CA LEU A 127 -20.25 0.65 16.03
C LEU A 127 -19.53 -0.27 17.04
N PRO A 128 -20.13 -0.51 18.22
CA PRO A 128 -19.51 -1.28 19.30
C PRO A 128 -19.19 -2.74 18.95
N ARG A 129 -19.80 -3.32 17.89
CA ARG A 129 -19.56 -4.71 17.47
C ARG A 129 -18.24 -4.94 16.73
N PHE A 130 -17.67 -3.91 16.08
CA PHE A 130 -16.38 -4.05 15.37
C PHE A 130 -15.19 -3.89 16.32
N ALA A 131 -15.32 -3.05 17.34
CA ALA A 131 -14.29 -2.84 18.36
C ALA A 131 -13.99 -4.13 19.17
N SER A 132 -15.00 -4.93 19.48
CA SER A 132 -14.83 -6.18 20.25
C SER A 132 -14.10 -7.27 19.46
N PHE A 133 -14.32 -7.35 18.15
CA PHE A 133 -13.64 -8.31 17.26
C PHE A 133 -12.19 -7.89 16.97
N TYR A 134 -11.93 -6.58 16.92
CA TYR A 134 -10.59 -6.01 16.75
C TYR A 134 -9.75 -6.06 18.04
N ALA A 135 -10.40 -5.96 19.21
CA ALA A 135 -9.74 -6.10 20.53
C ALA A 135 -9.39 -7.56 20.89
N ALA A 136 -10.05 -8.55 20.29
CA ALA A 136 -9.75 -9.97 20.47
C ALA A 136 -8.48 -10.43 19.73
N LEU A 137 -7.92 -9.60 18.85
CA LEU A 137 -6.64 -9.85 18.19
C LEU A 137 -5.47 -9.41 19.10
N PRO A 138 -4.64 -10.34 19.60
CA PRO A 138 -3.41 -9.95 20.29
C PRO A 138 -2.50 -9.23 19.28
N LEU A 139 -2.04 -8.02 19.63
CA LEU A 139 -1.33 -7.00 18.80
C LEU A 139 -2.17 -5.89 18.12
N SER A 140 -3.42 -5.61 18.55
CA SER A 140 -4.16 -4.43 18.07
C SER A 140 -3.61 -3.08 18.57
N ALA A 141 -2.82 -3.08 19.64
CA ALA A 141 -2.29 -1.87 20.28
C ALA A 141 -1.11 -1.20 19.55
N SER A 142 -0.55 -1.81 18.49
CA SER A 142 0.69 -1.33 17.85
C SER A 142 0.61 -1.22 16.32
N SER A 143 -0.59 -1.21 15.72
CA SER A 143 -0.77 -1.23 14.25
C SER A 143 -0.10 -2.42 13.54
N LEU A 144 0.39 -3.41 14.31
CA LEU A 144 1.16 -4.57 13.84
C LEU A 144 0.31 -5.83 13.66
N ALA A 145 -1.02 -5.74 13.84
CA ALA A 145 -1.95 -6.87 13.72
C ALA A 145 -1.88 -7.56 12.34
N TRP A 146 -1.34 -6.89 11.32
CA TRP A 146 -1.11 -7.47 9.99
C TRP A 146 -0.07 -8.60 9.98
N ILE A 147 0.94 -8.57 10.86
CA ILE A 147 1.98 -9.61 10.92
C ILE A 147 1.39 -10.98 11.29
N PRO A 148 0.71 -11.15 12.45
CA PRO A 148 0.13 -12.43 12.81
C PRO A 148 -0.96 -12.87 11.83
N VAL A 149 -1.74 -11.95 11.25
CA VAL A 149 -2.75 -12.31 10.25
C VAL A 149 -2.12 -12.76 8.93
N SER A 150 -1.05 -12.11 8.47
CA SER A 150 -0.36 -12.55 7.24
C SER A 150 0.24 -13.95 7.39
N ILE A 151 0.81 -14.26 8.58
CA ILE A 151 1.35 -15.58 8.90
C ILE A 151 0.23 -16.61 9.02
N ALA A 152 -0.87 -16.29 9.73
CA ALA A 152 -2.02 -17.17 9.87
C ALA A 152 -2.70 -17.44 8.52
N ALA A 153 -2.87 -16.41 7.68
CA ALA A 153 -3.42 -16.54 6.34
C ALA A 153 -2.52 -17.39 5.43
N TYR A 154 -1.19 -17.22 5.52
CA TYR A 154 -0.25 -18.08 4.81
C TYR A 154 -0.36 -19.54 5.28
N ALA A 155 -0.42 -19.79 6.59
CA ALA A 155 -0.56 -21.13 7.15
C ALA A 155 -1.89 -21.80 6.76
N VAL A 156 -3.01 -21.08 6.86
CA VAL A 156 -4.34 -21.55 6.46
C VAL A 156 -4.42 -21.78 4.96
N ALA A 157 -3.84 -20.90 4.14
CA ALA A 157 -3.81 -21.08 2.68
C ALA A 157 -2.89 -22.24 2.27
N TRP A 158 -1.77 -22.47 2.97
CA TRP A 158 -0.92 -23.63 2.74
C TRP A 158 -1.64 -24.95 3.07
N LEU A 159 -2.39 -24.99 4.18
CA LEU A 159 -3.23 -26.13 4.57
C LEU A 159 -4.44 -26.33 3.64
N GLY A 160 -5.12 -25.25 3.24
CA GLY A 160 -6.28 -25.28 2.34
C GLY A 160 -5.91 -25.62 0.89
N ALA A 161 -4.72 -25.23 0.43
CA ALA A 161 -4.19 -25.61 -0.88
C ALA A 161 -3.79 -27.10 -0.96
N ALA A 162 -3.72 -27.81 0.18
CA ALA A 162 -3.67 -29.27 0.17
C ALA A 162 -5.00 -29.91 -0.27
N HIS A 163 -6.12 -29.17 -0.19
CA HIS A 163 -7.48 -29.67 -0.43
C HIS A 163 -8.11 -29.22 -1.76
N ARG A 164 -7.54 -28.22 -2.46
CA ARG A 164 -8.04 -27.70 -3.76
C ARG A 164 -6.98 -27.73 -4.86
N SER A 165 -6.41 -28.91 -5.11
CA SER A 165 -5.53 -29.16 -6.25
C SER A 165 -6.29 -29.34 -7.58
N GLY A 166 -7.36 -28.56 -7.78
CA GLY A 166 -8.17 -28.55 -9.00
C GLY A 166 -8.60 -27.14 -9.33
N GLU A 167 -8.11 -26.64 -10.47
CA GLU A 167 -8.65 -25.50 -11.23
C GLU A 167 -8.46 -24.09 -10.65
N VAL A 168 -7.27 -23.52 -10.89
CA VAL A 168 -7.18 -22.10 -11.27
C VAL A 168 -6.26 -22.01 -12.49
N ASN A 169 -6.89 -21.95 -13.66
CA ASN A 169 -6.25 -21.70 -14.93
C ASN A 169 -5.66 -20.27 -14.94
N VAL A 170 -4.36 -20.15 -15.22
CA VAL A 170 -3.65 -18.88 -15.41
C VAL A 170 -3.05 -18.79 -16.83
N ASP A 171 -3.71 -19.41 -17.81
CA ASP A 171 -3.34 -19.34 -19.23
C ASP A 171 -3.91 -18.07 -19.90
N GLY A 172 -3.98 -16.96 -19.16
CA GLY A 172 -4.46 -15.66 -19.66
C GLY A 172 -3.54 -14.49 -19.33
N LEU A 173 -2.31 -14.77 -18.87
CA LEU A 173 -1.33 -13.74 -18.51
C LEU A 173 -0.02 -13.91 -19.30
N GLU A 174 -0.13 -14.33 -20.56
CA GLU A 174 0.85 -13.93 -21.57
C GLU A 174 0.54 -12.48 -21.92
N ILE A 175 1.34 -11.59 -21.34
CA ILE A 175 1.38 -10.17 -21.69
C ILE A 175 2.12 -10.11 -23.03
N GLU A 176 1.38 -9.99 -24.14
CA GLU A 176 1.88 -9.31 -25.34
C GLU A 176 2.07 -7.82 -25.08
#